data_AF-A0A0R3R6X1-F1
#
_entry.id   AF-A0A0R3R6X1-F1
#
_cell.length_a   1.000
_cell.length_b   1.000
_cell.length_c   1.000
_cell.angle_alpha   90.00
_cell.angle_beta   90.00
_cell.angle_gamma   90.00
#
_symmetry.space_group_name_H-M   'P 1'
#
loop_
_entity.id
_entity.type
_entity.pdbx_description
1 polymer ?
#
loop_
_entity_poly.entity_id
_entity_poly.type
_entity_poly.pdbx_seq_one_letter_code
_entity_poly.pdbx_strand_id
1 'polypeptide(L)'
;MIQKWGYNLPFCSYLRSFRPSHRDAMRHCVIRDVSFLCCFQIIGTSQASIIKLLCNICAPEVGSTFASKIALDGRFEMPVMLYEPGHYPRGFIAPARFLWSKNKTDEKYTLAVWTHPSTSKNVLSKFTNLLKLKKNDQVMDLTEIDKIPRSIDEWRLRNLQMKTDVYVNDKGLKVQCFGIAA
;
A
#
# COMPACT_ATOMS: atom_id res chain seq x y z
N MET A 1 -2.61 3.09 24.66
CA MET A 1 -3.10 2.88 23.28
C MET A 1 -4.01 4.05 22.91
N ILE A 2 -4.10 4.43 21.64
CA ILE A 2 -4.97 5.50 21.16
C ILE A 2 -5.70 5.06 19.89
N GLN A 3 -6.98 5.40 19.77
CA GLN A 3 -7.79 5.13 18.58
C GLN A 3 -7.59 6.24 17.55
N LYS A 4 -7.01 5.92 16.39
CA LYS A 4 -6.87 6.85 15.26
C LYS A 4 -7.01 6.13 13.93
N TRP A 5 -7.68 6.78 12.98
CA TRP A 5 -7.82 6.31 11.58
C TRP A 5 -8.37 4.88 11.44
N GLY A 6 -9.20 4.43 12.39
CA GLY A 6 -9.74 3.07 12.42
C GLY A 6 -8.84 2.02 13.10
N TYR A 7 -7.72 2.42 13.70
CA TYR A 7 -6.78 1.51 14.37
C TYR A 7 -6.55 1.88 15.84
N ASN A 8 -6.21 0.86 16.65
CA ASN A 8 -5.68 1.03 18.01
C ASN A 8 -4.15 1.09 17.96
N LEU A 9 -3.58 2.29 18.08
CA LEU A 9 -2.14 2.52 17.95
C LEU A 9 -1.44 2.65 19.32
N PRO A 10 -0.17 2.22 19.44
CA PRO A 10 0.65 2.57 20.60
C PRO A 10 0.97 4.08 20.58
N PHE A 11 0.57 4.81 21.62
CA PHE A 11 0.77 6.26 21.69
C PHE A 11 2.14 6.62 22.27
N CYS A 12 2.43 6.14 23.48
CA CYS A 12 3.71 6.28 24.14
C CYS A 12 3.91 5.13 25.13
N SER A 13 5.14 4.92 25.57
CA SER A 13 5.43 4.04 26.70
C SER A 13 4.96 4.69 28.00
N TYR A 14 4.51 3.88 28.95
CA TYR A 14 4.19 4.37 30.30
C TYR A 14 5.42 4.87 31.06
N LEU A 15 6.59 4.26 30.83
CA LEU A 15 7.86 4.71 31.39
C LEU A 15 8.42 5.89 30.58
N ARG A 16 9.17 6.76 31.24
CA ARG A 16 9.90 7.88 30.61
C ARG A 16 11.05 7.33 29.76
N SER A 17 10.76 7.03 28.50
CA SER A 17 11.68 6.37 27.57
C SER A 17 12.42 7.31 26.62
N PHE A 18 12.18 8.63 26.66
CA PHE A 18 12.77 9.56 25.69
C PHE A 18 14.30 9.45 25.55
N ARG A 19 15.05 9.58 26.64
CA ARG A 19 16.53 9.44 26.63
C ARG A 19 16.98 8.00 26.38
N PRO A 20 16.39 6.97 27.01
CA PRO A 20 16.66 5.58 26.67
C PRO A 20 16.52 5.28 25.18
N SER A 21 15.38 5.57 24.56
CA SER A 21 15.13 5.31 23.14
C SER A 21 16.11 6.04 22.21
N HIS A 22 16.56 7.25 22.57
CA HIS A 22 17.60 7.94 21.81
C HIS A 22 18.96 7.24 21.92
N ARG A 23 19.37 6.83 23.13
CA ARG A 23 20.62 6.07 23.32
C ARG A 23 20.56 4.73 22.61
N ASP A 24 19.41 4.05 22.68
CA ASP A 24 19.21 2.75 22.04
C ASP A 24 19.21 2.89 20.51
N ALA A 25 18.66 3.97 19.96
CA ALA A 25 18.73 4.24 18.52
C ALA A 25 20.17 4.49 18.03
N MET A 26 21.06 4.99 18.89
CA MET A 26 22.46 5.26 18.55
C MET A 26 23.40 4.07 18.82
N ARG A 27 23.19 3.33 19.92
CA ARG A 27 24.13 2.32 20.44
C ARG A 27 23.58 0.90 20.43
N HIS A 28 22.27 0.74 20.33
CA HIS A 28 21.59 -0.55 20.40
C HIS A 28 20.57 -0.67 19.24
N CYS A 29 19.38 -1.20 19.50
CA CYS A 29 18.31 -1.32 18.52
C CYS A 29 16.99 -0.77 19.07
N VAL A 30 16.17 -0.23 18.18
CA VAL A 30 14.79 0.20 18.47
C VAL A 30 13.89 -0.38 17.41
N ILE A 31 12.83 -1.06 17.84
CA ILE A 31 11.80 -1.63 16.96
C ILE A 31 10.55 -0.77 17.08
N ARG A 32 9.90 -0.50 15.95
CA ARG A 32 8.62 0.21 15.88
C ARG A 32 7.64 -0.60 15.04
N ASP A 33 6.42 -0.69 15.54
CA ASP A 33 5.31 -1.24 14.77
C ASP A 33 4.79 -0.19 13.78
N VAL A 34 4.71 -0.58 12.50
CA VAL A 34 4.22 0.22 11.37
C VAL A 34 3.14 -0.52 10.58
N SER A 35 2.53 -1.54 11.18
CA SER A 35 1.48 -2.38 10.58
C SER A 35 0.25 -1.60 10.10
N PHE A 36 0.04 -0.39 10.61
CA PHE A 36 -1.07 0.48 10.22
C PHE A 36 -0.95 1.10 8.82
N LEU A 37 0.21 0.98 8.16
CA LEU A 37 0.38 1.50 6.79
C LEU A 37 -0.46 0.69 5.79
N CYS A 38 -1.22 1.39 4.96
CA CYS A 38 -1.99 0.76 3.89
C CYS A 38 -1.06 0.48 2.70
N CYS A 39 -1.18 -0.71 2.11
CA CYS A 39 -0.38 -1.12 0.96
C CYS A 39 -1.27 -1.28 -0.28
N PHE A 40 -0.92 -0.60 -1.36
CA PHE A 40 -1.52 -0.77 -2.69
C PHE A 40 -0.57 -1.56 -3.57
N GLN A 41 -1.01 -2.71 -4.05
CA GLN A 41 -0.26 -3.54 -4.97
C GLN A 41 -0.82 -3.37 -6.37
N ILE A 42 -0.08 -2.72 -7.27
CA ILE A 42 -0.44 -2.50 -8.66
C ILE A 42 0.32 -3.52 -9.51
N ILE A 43 -0.40 -4.39 -10.20
CA ILE A 43 0.15 -5.47 -11.03
C ILE A 43 -0.17 -5.17 -12.48
N GLY A 44 0.83 -5.28 -13.35
CA GLY A 44 0.67 -5.13 -14.79
C GLY A 44 1.73 -5.86 -15.60
N THR A 45 1.48 -5.99 -16.90
CA THR A 45 2.37 -6.67 -17.85
C THR A 45 3.61 -5.84 -18.19
N SER A 46 3.48 -4.51 -18.27
CA SER A 46 4.57 -3.61 -18.63
C SER A 46 4.79 -2.54 -17.57
N GLN A 47 6.02 -2.48 -17.06
CA GLN A 47 6.48 -1.44 -16.13
C GLN A 47 6.35 -0.03 -16.73
N ALA A 48 6.68 0.15 -18.01
CA ALA A 48 6.59 1.45 -18.69
C ALA A 48 5.14 1.97 -18.79
N SER A 49 4.17 1.06 -18.98
CA SER A 49 2.75 1.41 -19.03
C SER A 49 2.25 1.95 -17.68
N ILE A 50 2.62 1.27 -16.58
CA ILE A 50 2.27 1.70 -15.22
C ILE A 50 2.90 3.07 -14.92
N ILE A 51 4.19 3.24 -15.24
CA ILE A 51 4.90 4.50 -15.03
C ILE A 51 4.24 5.64 -15.79
N LYS A 52 3.86 5.43 -17.06
CA LYS A 52 3.21 6.46 -17.89
C LYS A 52 1.86 6.89 -17.33
N LEU A 53 1.12 6.00 -16.68
CA LEU A 53 -0.17 6.35 -16.07
C LEU A 53 0.01 7.08 -14.74
N LEU A 54 1.02 6.69 -13.95
CA LEU A 54 1.29 7.27 -12.64
C LEU A 54 2.16 8.53 -12.69
N CYS A 55 2.87 8.83 -13.79
CA CYS A 55 3.76 10.00 -13.83
C CYS A 55 3.01 11.31 -13.60
N ASN A 56 1.72 11.38 -13.98
CA ASN A 56 0.89 12.57 -13.80
C ASN A 56 0.64 12.94 -12.33
N ILE A 57 0.71 11.97 -11.40
CA ILE A 57 0.50 12.21 -9.97
C ILE A 57 1.80 12.62 -9.25
N CYS A 58 2.94 12.50 -9.93
CA CYS A 58 4.25 12.79 -9.38
C CYS A 58 4.77 14.11 -9.94
N ALA A 59 5.49 14.87 -9.12
CA ALA A 59 6.22 16.06 -9.55
C ALA A 59 7.71 15.71 -9.67
N PRO A 60 8.28 15.66 -10.88
CA PRO A 60 9.71 15.36 -11.08
C PRO A 60 10.66 16.39 -10.45
N GLU A 61 10.19 17.62 -10.25
CA GLU A 61 10.99 18.74 -9.71
C GLU A 61 11.31 18.61 -8.21
N VAL A 62 10.52 17.82 -7.46
CA VAL A 62 10.64 17.74 -5.98
C VAL A 62 11.45 16.55 -5.51
N GLY A 63 11.38 15.43 -6.23
CA GLY A 63 11.95 14.19 -5.75
C GLY A 63 11.75 13.00 -6.67
N SER A 64 11.94 11.81 -6.10
CA SER A 64 11.84 10.55 -6.85
C SER A 64 10.42 10.32 -7.36
N THR A 65 10.35 9.96 -8.64
CA THR A 65 9.13 9.48 -9.31
C THR A 65 9.19 7.95 -9.41
N PHE A 66 8.05 7.30 -9.70
CA PHE A 66 7.99 5.86 -10.01
C PHE A 66 8.93 5.41 -11.15
N ALA A 67 9.36 6.35 -11.99
CA ALA A 67 10.30 6.17 -13.09
C ALA A 67 11.79 6.26 -12.70
N SER A 68 12.11 6.46 -11.41
CA SER A 68 13.50 6.62 -10.97
C SER A 68 14.34 5.38 -11.32
N LYS A 69 15.46 5.58 -12.04
CA LYS A 69 16.33 4.48 -12.51
C LYS A 69 16.77 3.54 -11.40
N ILE A 70 17.09 4.08 -10.23
CA ILE A 70 17.54 3.30 -9.05
C ILE A 70 16.42 2.40 -8.52
N ALA A 71 15.16 2.82 -8.67
CA ALA A 71 14.00 2.08 -8.20
C ALA A 71 13.56 0.97 -9.16
N LEU A 72 13.88 1.07 -10.46
CA LEU A 72 13.38 0.14 -11.48
C LEU A 72 13.86 -1.30 -11.26
N ASP A 73 15.04 -1.46 -10.67
CA ASP A 73 15.62 -2.78 -10.35
C ASP A 73 14.89 -3.50 -9.21
N GLY A 74 14.03 -2.80 -8.47
CA GLY A 74 13.25 -3.38 -7.36
C GLY A 74 14.07 -3.74 -6.13
N ARG A 75 15.29 -3.22 -6.01
CA ARG A 75 16.18 -3.49 -4.85
C ARG A 75 15.93 -2.59 -3.66
N PHE A 76 15.42 -1.38 -3.91
CA PHE A 76 15.30 -0.33 -2.91
C PHE A 76 13.88 0.22 -2.86
N GLU A 77 13.42 0.45 -1.63
CA GLU A 77 12.21 1.22 -1.38
C GLU A 77 12.52 2.72 -1.45
N MET A 78 11.73 3.44 -2.23
CA MET A 78 11.94 4.87 -2.48
C MET A 78 10.75 5.70 -1.99
N PRO A 79 10.99 6.88 -1.38
CA PRO A 79 9.91 7.81 -1.08
C PRO A 79 9.38 8.48 -2.36
N VAL A 80 8.11 8.84 -2.37
CA VAL A 80 7.49 9.63 -3.44
C VAL A 80 6.44 10.55 -2.85
N MET A 81 6.31 11.74 -3.42
CA MET A 81 5.27 12.70 -3.06
C MET A 81 4.17 12.65 -4.11
N LEU A 82 2.93 12.42 -3.69
CA LEU A 82 1.77 12.34 -4.57
C LEU A 82 1.04 13.69 -4.56
N TYR A 83 0.77 14.21 -5.75
CA TYR A 83 0.06 15.47 -5.99
C TYR A 83 -1.10 15.25 -6.94
N GLU A 84 -2.08 16.15 -6.91
CA GLU A 84 -3.10 16.17 -7.95
C GLU A 84 -2.46 16.49 -9.32
N PRO A 85 -2.92 15.83 -10.41
CA PRO A 85 -2.33 16.01 -11.73
C PRO A 85 -2.27 17.47 -12.18
N GLY A 86 -1.06 17.97 -12.43
CA GLY A 86 -0.85 19.35 -12.91
C GLY A 86 -1.06 20.46 -11.88
N HIS A 87 -1.30 20.14 -10.61
CA HIS A 87 -1.57 21.15 -9.58
C HIS A 87 -0.36 21.54 -8.74
N TYR A 88 0.81 20.91 -8.94
CA TYR A 88 2.05 21.24 -8.22
C TYR A 88 2.40 22.74 -8.36
N PRO A 89 2.74 23.46 -7.26
CA PRO A 89 2.99 23.01 -5.88
C PRO A 89 1.77 22.88 -4.97
N ARG A 90 0.57 23.19 -5.46
CA ARG A 90 -0.70 23.02 -4.74
C ARG A 90 -1.23 21.58 -4.93
N GLY A 91 -2.27 21.20 -4.19
CA GLY A 91 -2.91 19.89 -4.36
C GLY A 91 -2.06 18.70 -3.88
N PHE A 92 -1.30 18.86 -2.79
CA PHE A 92 -0.60 17.74 -2.16
C PHE A 92 -1.60 16.71 -1.63
N ILE A 93 -1.39 15.44 -1.98
CA ILE A 93 -2.23 14.33 -1.53
C ILE A 93 -1.59 13.65 -0.33
N ALA A 94 -0.46 12.97 -0.54
CA ALA A 94 0.19 12.18 0.49
C ALA A 94 1.67 11.94 0.19
N PRO A 95 2.49 11.81 1.24
CA PRO A 95 3.76 11.10 1.11
C PRO A 95 3.48 9.61 1.01
N ALA A 96 4.18 8.94 0.11
CA ALA A 96 4.13 7.50 -0.06
C ALA A 96 5.54 6.93 -0.16
N ARG A 97 5.65 5.61 0.04
CA ARG A 97 6.87 4.85 -0.25
C ARG A 97 6.51 3.80 -1.26
N PHE A 98 7.42 3.48 -2.17
CA PHE A 98 7.15 2.49 -3.20
C PHE A 98 8.33 1.55 -3.43
N LEU A 99 8.01 0.35 -3.89
CA LEU A 99 8.97 -0.68 -4.26
C LEU A 99 8.49 -1.40 -5.52
N TRP A 100 9.38 -1.53 -6.49
CA TRP A 100 9.17 -2.39 -7.65
C TRP A 100 9.55 -3.83 -7.31
N SER A 101 8.80 -4.77 -7.86
CA SER A 101 9.12 -6.18 -7.82
C SER A 101 8.73 -6.82 -9.16
N LYS A 102 9.62 -7.62 -9.72
CA LYS A 102 9.34 -8.40 -10.93
C LYS A 102 9.07 -9.84 -10.51
N ASN A 103 7.89 -10.36 -10.84
CA ASN A 103 7.59 -11.75 -10.56
C ASN A 103 8.28 -12.63 -11.62
N LYS A 104 9.07 -13.62 -11.17
CA LYS A 104 9.84 -14.49 -12.07
C LYS A 104 8.96 -15.47 -12.85
N THR A 105 7.84 -15.89 -12.26
CA THR A 105 6.93 -16.91 -12.84
C THR A 105 5.96 -16.33 -13.85
N ASP A 106 5.42 -15.14 -13.58
CA ASP A 106 4.31 -14.55 -14.34
C ASP A 106 4.76 -13.46 -15.33
N GLU A 107 6.06 -13.12 -15.35
CA GLU A 107 6.65 -11.96 -16.05
C GLU A 107 5.98 -10.60 -15.78
N LYS A 108 5.06 -10.54 -14.82
CA LYS A 108 4.36 -9.31 -14.42
C LYS A 108 5.23 -8.47 -13.49
N TYR A 109 5.09 -7.17 -13.66
CA TYR A 109 5.64 -6.17 -12.76
C TYR A 109 4.61 -5.83 -11.70
N THR A 110 5.10 -5.76 -10.47
CA THR A 110 4.33 -5.38 -9.29
C THR A 110 4.94 -4.13 -8.69
N LEU A 111 4.11 -3.12 -8.48
CA LEU A 111 4.46 -1.91 -7.74
C LEU A 111 3.70 -1.95 -6.41
N ALA A 112 4.44 -2.05 -5.31
CA ALA A 112 3.89 -1.88 -3.97
C ALA A 112 4.01 -0.40 -3.57
N VAL A 113 2.92 0.20 -3.09
CA VAL A 113 2.89 1.58 -2.62
C VAL A 113 2.30 1.62 -1.21
N TRP A 114 3.10 2.07 -0.24
CA TRP A 114 2.69 2.25 1.15
C TRP A 114 2.28 3.70 1.41
N THR A 115 1.15 3.86 2.08
CA THR A 115 0.58 5.17 2.44
C THR A 115 0.02 5.17 3.85
N HIS A 116 -0.13 6.36 4.39
CA HIS A 116 -0.76 6.53 5.69
C HIS A 116 -2.28 6.28 5.61
N PRO A 117 -2.90 5.62 6.61
CA PRO A 117 -4.32 5.25 6.58
C PRO A 117 -5.28 6.45 6.49
N SER A 118 -4.88 7.64 6.96
CA SER A 118 -5.69 8.85 6.80
C SER A 118 -5.96 9.23 5.34
N THR A 119 -5.03 8.88 4.45
CA THR A 119 -5.07 9.31 3.05
C THR A 119 -5.28 8.17 2.07
N SER A 120 -5.34 6.93 2.56
CA SER A 120 -5.51 5.72 1.74
C SER A 120 -6.76 5.81 0.84
N LYS A 121 -7.90 6.25 1.39
CA LYS A 121 -9.16 6.43 0.62
C LYS A 121 -8.99 7.44 -0.53
N ASN A 122 -8.29 8.55 -0.29
CA ASN A 122 -8.03 9.56 -1.33
C ASN A 122 -7.07 9.02 -2.40
N VAL A 123 -5.96 8.41 -2.00
CA VAL A 123 -4.99 7.80 -2.93
C VAL A 123 -5.66 6.73 -3.79
N LEU A 124 -6.47 5.87 -3.20
CA LEU A 124 -7.22 4.85 -3.93
C LEU A 124 -8.13 5.48 -4.99
N SER A 125 -8.89 6.53 -4.64
CA SER A 125 -9.76 7.22 -5.60
C SER A 125 -8.96 7.76 -6.81
N LYS A 126 -7.77 8.32 -6.56
CA LYS A 126 -6.91 8.84 -7.62
C LYS A 126 -6.31 7.72 -8.47
N PHE A 127 -5.89 6.61 -7.87
CA PHE A 127 -5.44 5.43 -8.60
C PHE A 127 -6.56 4.82 -9.45
N THR A 128 -7.77 4.71 -8.92
CA THR A 128 -8.94 4.24 -9.67
C THR A 128 -9.23 5.12 -10.88
N ASN A 129 -9.15 6.44 -10.73
CA ASN A 129 -9.36 7.39 -11.82
C ASN A 129 -8.25 7.32 -12.88
N LEU A 130 -6.98 7.30 -12.46
CA LEU A 130 -5.83 7.28 -13.38
C LEU A 130 -5.73 5.95 -14.15
N LEU A 131 -5.95 4.85 -13.44
CA LEU A 131 -5.86 3.50 -13.99
C LEU A 131 -7.19 3.01 -14.58
N LYS A 132 -8.26 3.83 -14.56
CA LYS A 132 -9.62 3.50 -15.03
C LYS A 132 -10.09 2.12 -14.53
N LEU A 133 -9.97 1.90 -13.23
CA LEU A 133 -10.28 0.61 -12.64
C LEU A 133 -11.77 0.49 -12.31
N LYS A 134 -12.31 -0.73 -12.41
CA LYS A 134 -13.61 -1.10 -11.85
C LYS A 134 -13.39 -1.98 -10.63
N LYS A 135 -14.22 -1.80 -9.60
CA LYS A 135 -14.19 -2.69 -8.44
C LYS A 135 -14.64 -4.06 -8.91
N ASN A 136 -13.78 -5.06 -8.71
CA ASN A 136 -14.18 -6.44 -8.85
C ASN A 136 -14.67 -6.86 -7.47
N ASP A 137 -15.98 -6.76 -7.26
CA ASP A 137 -16.58 -7.38 -6.08
C ASP A 137 -16.32 -8.87 -6.24
N GLN A 138 -15.31 -9.38 -5.53
CA GLN A 138 -15.19 -10.80 -5.31
C GLN A 138 -16.49 -11.17 -4.60
N VAL A 139 -17.45 -11.68 -5.36
CA VAL A 139 -18.57 -12.43 -4.81
C VAL A 139 -17.89 -13.57 -4.07
N MET A 140 -17.76 -13.39 -2.76
CA MET A 140 -17.39 -14.47 -1.86
C MET A 140 -18.41 -15.56 -2.14
N ASP A 141 -17.97 -16.67 -2.70
CA ASP A 141 -18.85 -17.77 -3.09
C ASP A 141 -19.60 -18.18 -1.82
N LEU A 142 -20.87 -17.75 -1.71
CA LEU A 142 -21.68 -17.92 -0.50
C LEU A 142 -21.85 -19.42 -0.16
N THR A 143 -21.56 -20.30 -1.13
CA THR A 143 -21.55 -21.75 -1.04
C THR A 143 -20.49 -22.33 -0.09
N GLU A 144 -19.41 -21.61 0.21
CA GLU A 144 -18.43 -22.03 1.22
C GLU A 144 -18.76 -21.54 2.63
N ILE A 145 -19.74 -20.63 2.78
CA ILE A 145 -20.06 -20.05 4.08
C ILE A 145 -20.68 -21.09 5.02
N ASP A 146 -21.50 -21.99 4.49
CA ASP A 146 -22.26 -22.97 5.24
C ASP A 146 -21.47 -24.24 5.61
N LYS A 147 -20.24 -24.41 5.09
CA LYS A 147 -19.37 -25.51 5.51
C LYS A 147 -18.79 -25.20 6.88
N ILE A 148 -19.23 -25.93 7.89
CA ILE A 148 -18.62 -25.90 9.22
C ILE A 148 -17.17 -26.40 9.07
N PRO A 149 -16.15 -25.62 9.47
CA PRO A 149 -14.77 -26.05 9.35
C PRO A 149 -14.55 -27.29 10.21
N ARG A 150 -13.81 -28.25 9.66
CA ARG A 150 -13.55 -29.55 10.30
C ARG A 150 -12.47 -29.47 11.37
N SER A 151 -11.67 -28.40 11.36
CA SER A 151 -10.58 -28.14 12.31
C SER A 151 -10.53 -26.68 12.76
N ILE A 152 -9.97 -26.45 13.95
CA ILE A 152 -9.70 -25.11 14.48
C ILE A 152 -8.75 -24.32 13.57
N ASP A 153 -7.81 -24.98 12.90
CA ASP A 153 -6.85 -24.32 12.02
C ASP A 153 -7.49 -23.93 10.69
N GLU A 154 -8.43 -24.74 10.20
CA GLU A 154 -9.25 -24.40 9.03
C GLU A 154 -10.14 -23.19 9.32
N TRP A 155 -10.75 -23.15 10.50
CA TRP A 155 -11.52 -21.99 10.98
C TRP A 155 -10.63 -20.73 11.10
N ARG A 156 -9.42 -20.87 11.68
CA ARG A 156 -8.45 -19.77 11.78
C ARG A 156 -8.02 -19.26 10.42
N LEU A 157 -7.64 -20.14 9.49
CA LEU A 157 -7.21 -19.77 8.14
C LEU A 157 -8.32 -19.07 7.36
N ARG A 158 -9.57 -19.51 7.51
CA ARG A 158 -10.74 -18.87 6.93
C ARG A 158 -10.99 -17.47 7.50
N ASN A 159 -10.85 -17.29 8.80
CA ASN A 159 -10.97 -15.97 9.45
C ASN A 159 -9.75 -15.07 9.29
N LEU A 160 -8.60 -15.65 8.94
CA LEU A 160 -7.37 -14.93 8.59
C LEU A 160 -7.40 -14.39 7.16
N GLN A 161 -8.38 -14.77 6.32
CA GLN A 161 -8.51 -14.20 4.98
C GLN A 161 -8.71 -12.69 5.08
N MET A 162 -7.65 -11.94 4.76
CA MET A 162 -7.72 -10.49 4.69
C MET A 162 -8.67 -10.10 3.56
N LYS A 163 -9.79 -9.45 3.90
CA LYS A 163 -10.66 -8.79 2.92
C LYS A 163 -9.82 -7.79 2.15
N THR A 164 -9.53 -8.13 0.90
CA THR A 164 -8.68 -7.34 0.01
C THR A 164 -9.58 -6.84 -1.10
N ASP A 165 -9.82 -5.53 -1.17
CA ASP A 165 -10.54 -4.98 -2.30
C ASP A 165 -9.66 -5.09 -3.56
N VAL A 166 -10.21 -5.75 -4.59
CA VAL A 166 -9.53 -5.96 -5.86
C VAL A 166 -10.18 -5.09 -6.93
N TYR A 167 -9.37 -4.30 -7.62
CA TYR A 167 -9.78 -3.45 -8.71
C TYR A 167 -9.10 -3.90 -10.00
N VAL A 168 -9.86 -4.03 -11.08
CA VAL A 168 -9.35 -4.55 -12.37
C VAL A 168 -9.71 -3.58 -13.50
N ASN A 169 -8.83 -3.48 -14.50
CA ASN A 169 -9.07 -2.77 -15.75
C ASN A 169 -8.99 -3.76 -16.92
N ASP A 170 -9.75 -3.49 -17.98
CA ASP A 170 -9.79 -4.19 -19.26
C ASP A 170 -8.40 -4.40 -19.89
N LYS A 171 -7.42 -3.54 -19.57
CA LYS A 171 -6.01 -3.65 -20.01
C LYS A 171 -5.17 -4.67 -19.23
N GLY A 172 -5.77 -5.46 -18.35
CA GLY A 172 -5.08 -6.45 -17.51
C GLY A 172 -4.31 -5.85 -16.33
N LEU A 173 -4.57 -4.58 -15.98
CA LEU A 173 -4.04 -3.96 -14.76
C LEU A 173 -4.91 -4.36 -13.57
N LYS A 174 -4.28 -4.77 -12.49
CA LYS A 174 -4.95 -5.17 -11.25
C LYS A 174 -4.38 -4.38 -10.08
N VAL A 175 -5.23 -3.83 -9.24
CA VAL A 175 -4.84 -3.19 -7.98
C VAL A 175 -5.46 -3.93 -6.81
N GLN A 176 -4.64 -4.37 -5.88
CA GLN A 176 -5.05 -5.01 -4.64
C GLN A 176 -4.76 -4.09 -3.48
N CYS A 177 -5.76 -3.87 -2.63
CA CYS A 177 -5.65 -2.97 -1.48
C CYS A 177 -5.57 -3.77 -0.18
N PHE A 178 -4.46 -3.65 0.53
CA PHE A 178 -4.25 -4.29 1.82
C PHE A 178 -4.36 -3.28 2.96
N GLY A 179 -5.16 -3.64 3.96
CA GLY A 179 -5.27 -2.86 5.19
C GLY A 179 -6.01 -1.54 5.02
N ILE A 180 -7.03 -1.44 4.17
CA ILE A 180 -7.99 -0.33 4.26
C ILE A 180 -8.98 -0.69 5.36
N ALA A 181 -8.86 -0.07 6.53
CA ALA A 181 -9.92 -0.13 7.52
C ALA A 181 -11.20 0.48 6.93
N ALA A 182 -12.29 -0.29 6.96
CA ALA A 182 -13.62 0.14 6.53
C ALA A 182 -14.05 1.39 7.31
#